data_AF-A0A2H5X8P5-F1
#
_entry.id   AF-A0A2H5X8P5-F1
#
_cell.length_a   1.000
_cell.length_b   1.000
_cell.length_c   1.000
_cell.angle_alpha   90.00
_cell.angle_beta   90.00
_cell.angle_gamma   90.00
#
_symmetry.space_group_name_H-M   'P 1'
#
loop_
_entity.id
_entity.type
_entity.pdbx_description
1 polymer ?
#
loop_
_entity_poly.entity_id
_entity_poly.type
_entity_poly.pdbx_seq_one_letter_code
_entity_poly.pdbx_strand_id
1 'polypeptide(L)'
;MRALLCPRCGEWMDETHPDFPRCVFCGEHLLRCGLCRHFPGDGQVCPRAKGHPIVYTSTVLPCPHHAPVRSVRRTGAWLPPQTQWQLAASLMLTLSVIIVAIFSRPTPPRLLLTAVAPRQVVLGDTWEMRLLVQSDRRSPLRLRLDRRLLHAFQLVGLTPLPLQVNRYGDWYEFLLPTRSEPQPVVVRFKSVQLGDYFMRAVVLNTRTQAEWRGRVRVVKTVPPRQPPKPLGVLAMALRR
;
A
#
# COMPACT_ATOMS: atom_id res chain seq x y z
N MET A 1 3.13 -37.97 -35.82
CA MET A 1 1.98 -38.88 -35.98
C MET A 1 0.92 -38.44 -35.00
N ARG A 2 -0.36 -38.39 -35.40
CA ARG A 2 -1.46 -38.01 -34.52
C ARG A 2 -2.27 -39.28 -34.23
N ALA A 3 -2.31 -39.68 -32.96
CA ALA A 3 -3.19 -40.73 -32.49
C ALA A 3 -4.49 -40.09 -31.97
N LEU A 4 -5.62 -40.69 -32.30
CA LEU A 4 -6.95 -40.22 -31.94
C LEU A 4 -7.65 -41.25 -31.08
N LEU A 5 -8.24 -40.81 -29.98
CA LEU A 5 -9.08 -41.66 -29.16
C LEU A 5 -10.45 -41.83 -29.83
N CYS A 6 -10.91 -43.06 -30.01
CA CYS A 6 -12.25 -43.33 -30.47
C CYS A 6 -13.26 -42.91 -29.37
N PRO A 7 -14.24 -42.03 -29.64
CA PRO A 7 -15.18 -41.60 -28.63
C PRO A 7 -16.17 -42.68 -28.19
N ARG A 8 -16.31 -43.76 -28.98
CA ARG A 8 -17.26 -44.85 -28.71
C ARG A 8 -16.65 -45.98 -27.90
N CYS A 9 -15.48 -46.49 -28.30
CA CYS A 9 -14.82 -47.60 -27.59
C CYS A 9 -13.61 -47.16 -26.75
N GLY A 10 -13.15 -45.91 -26.85
CA GLY A 10 -12.00 -45.41 -26.09
C GLY A 10 -10.64 -45.89 -26.62
N GLU A 11 -10.60 -46.61 -27.74
CA GLU A 11 -9.33 -47.11 -28.28
C GLU A 11 -8.55 -46.04 -29.05
N TRP A 12 -7.22 -46.11 -28.95
CA TRP A 12 -6.33 -45.22 -29.70
C TRP A 12 -6.18 -45.70 -31.14
N MET A 13 -6.38 -44.80 -32.09
CA MET A 13 -6.31 -45.06 -33.53
C MET A 13 -5.31 -44.10 -34.16
N ASP A 14 -4.34 -44.65 -34.90
CA ASP A 14 -3.38 -43.86 -35.66
C ASP A 14 -4.01 -43.41 -37.00
N GLU A 15 -3.79 -42.14 -37.37
CA GLU A 15 -4.18 -41.59 -38.68
C GLU A 15 -3.52 -42.31 -39.86
N THR A 16 -2.40 -43.01 -39.64
CA THR A 16 -1.68 -43.77 -40.68
C THR A 16 -2.22 -45.18 -40.90
N HIS A 17 -3.19 -45.63 -40.10
CA HIS A 17 -3.80 -46.95 -40.25
C HIS A 17 -4.62 -47.05 -41.56
N PRO A 18 -4.57 -48.15 -42.32
CA PRO A 18 -5.29 -48.29 -43.59
C PRO A 18 -6.80 -48.11 -43.49
N ASP A 19 -7.39 -48.50 -42.35
CA ASP A 19 -8.82 -48.33 -42.08
C ASP A 19 -9.22 -46.91 -41.63
N PHE A 20 -8.26 -46.01 -41.42
CA PHE A 20 -8.56 -44.61 -41.15
C PHE A 20 -9.35 -44.02 -42.34
N PRO A 21 -10.50 -43.35 -42.12
CA PRO A 21 -10.95 -42.67 -40.90
C PRO A 21 -11.92 -43.45 -40.00
N ARG A 22 -12.05 -44.77 -40.15
CA ARG A 22 -12.91 -45.61 -39.30
C ARG A 22 -12.11 -46.25 -38.17
N CYS A 23 -12.73 -46.40 -37.01
CA CYS A 23 -12.16 -47.17 -35.92
C CYS A 23 -12.23 -48.66 -36.28
N VAL A 24 -11.08 -49.35 -36.23
CA VAL A 24 -10.97 -50.78 -36.55
C VAL A 24 -11.84 -51.64 -35.62
N PHE A 25 -11.98 -51.21 -34.37
CA PHE A 25 -12.65 -51.99 -33.33
C PHE A 25 -14.18 -51.90 -33.35
N CYS A 26 -14.74 -50.71 -33.60
CA CYS A 26 -16.19 -50.50 -33.52
C CYS A 26 -16.81 -49.92 -34.80
N GLY A 27 -16.00 -49.70 -35.84
CA GLY A 27 -16.45 -49.14 -37.13
C GLY A 27 -16.79 -47.65 -37.10
N GLU A 28 -16.64 -46.97 -35.95
CA GLU A 28 -17.04 -45.57 -35.75
C GLU A 28 -16.18 -44.62 -36.61
N HIS A 29 -16.82 -43.64 -37.26
CA HIS A 29 -16.11 -42.71 -38.15
C HIS A 29 -15.44 -41.55 -37.38
N LEU A 30 -14.13 -41.67 -37.16
CA LEU A 30 -13.34 -40.83 -36.27
C LEU A 30 -13.24 -39.37 -36.72
N LEU A 31 -13.33 -39.08 -38.03
CA LEU A 31 -13.30 -37.70 -38.52
C LEU A 31 -14.49 -36.86 -38.02
N ARG A 32 -15.69 -37.43 -37.87
CA ARG A 32 -16.90 -36.66 -37.48
C ARG A 32 -17.05 -36.55 -35.96
N CYS A 33 -16.93 -37.65 -35.21
CA CYS A 33 -17.18 -37.63 -33.76
C CYS A 33 -15.89 -37.44 -32.90
N GLY A 34 -14.70 -37.69 -33.46
CA GLY A 34 -13.41 -37.48 -32.78
C GLY A 34 -12.72 -36.17 -33.17
N LEU A 35 -12.33 -36.05 -34.44
CA LEU A 35 -11.47 -34.97 -34.94
C LEU A 35 -12.21 -33.63 -35.14
N CYS A 36 -13.44 -33.72 -35.63
CA CYS A 36 -14.31 -32.58 -35.92
C CYS A 36 -15.53 -32.57 -35.02
N ARG A 37 -15.34 -32.67 -33.69
CA ARG A 37 -16.40 -32.44 -32.66
C ARG A 37 -17.21 -31.15 -32.88
N HIS A 38 -16.72 -30.23 -33.71
CA HIS A 38 -17.31 -28.93 -34.04
C HIS A 38 -17.39 -28.76 -35.56
N PHE A 39 -18.18 -29.58 -36.24
CA PHE A 39 -18.40 -29.40 -37.69
C PHE A 39 -19.28 -28.16 -37.92
N PRO A 40 -18.82 -27.15 -38.68
CA PRO A 40 -19.47 -25.84 -38.73
C PRO A 40 -20.79 -25.82 -39.54
N GLY A 41 -21.13 -26.90 -40.24
CA GLY A 41 -22.39 -27.06 -40.96
C GLY A 41 -22.25 -27.98 -42.17
N ASP A 42 -23.37 -28.50 -42.67
CA ASP A 42 -23.42 -29.39 -43.83
C ASP A 42 -22.64 -28.82 -45.04
N GLY A 43 -21.82 -29.64 -45.68
CA GLY A 43 -21.02 -29.22 -46.85
C GLY A 43 -19.87 -28.26 -46.54
N GLN A 44 -19.50 -28.06 -45.27
CA GLN A 44 -18.34 -27.24 -44.90
C GLN A 44 -17.06 -28.07 -44.72
N VAL A 45 -15.92 -27.39 -44.81
CA VAL A 45 -14.60 -27.99 -44.62
C VAL A 45 -14.33 -28.21 -43.13
N CYS A 46 -13.82 -29.38 -42.75
CA CYS A 46 -13.27 -29.52 -41.40
C CYS A 46 -11.82 -28.96 -41.34
N PRO A 47 -11.56 -27.90 -40.56
CA PRO A 47 -10.25 -27.24 -40.56
C PRO A 47 -9.17 -28.05 -39.81
N ARG A 48 -9.56 -28.97 -38.91
CA ARG A 48 -8.62 -29.72 -38.06
C ARG A 48 -8.11 -31.03 -38.69
N ALA A 49 -8.80 -31.53 -39.72
CA ALA A 49 -8.42 -32.73 -40.44
C ALA A 49 -7.47 -32.41 -41.59
N LYS A 50 -6.44 -33.24 -41.77
CA LYS A 50 -5.50 -33.11 -42.89
C LYS A 50 -6.24 -33.35 -44.22
N GLY A 51 -6.02 -32.48 -45.20
CA GLY A 51 -6.70 -32.56 -46.51
C GLY A 51 -8.08 -31.90 -46.56
N HIS A 52 -8.54 -31.27 -45.48
CA HIS A 52 -9.74 -30.43 -45.48
C HIS A 52 -10.99 -31.10 -46.09
N PRO A 53 -11.34 -32.33 -45.66
CA PRO A 53 -12.47 -33.04 -46.24
C PRO A 53 -13.78 -32.27 -46.00
N ILE A 54 -14.58 -32.19 -47.06
CA ILE A 54 -15.95 -31.70 -47.02
C ILE A 54 -16.83 -32.86 -46.58
N VAL A 55 -17.61 -32.67 -45.51
CA VAL A 55 -18.49 -33.72 -44.97
C VAL A 55 -19.95 -33.33 -45.22
N TYR A 56 -20.69 -34.22 -45.88
CA TYR A 56 -22.11 -34.04 -46.13
C TYR A 56 -22.95 -34.82 -45.10
N THR A 57 -24.04 -34.22 -44.62
CA THR A 57 -24.95 -34.85 -43.65
C THR A 57 -25.59 -36.13 -44.18
N SER A 58 -25.81 -36.21 -45.49
CA SER A 58 -26.46 -37.32 -46.19
C SER A 58 -25.58 -38.56 -46.41
N THR A 59 -24.27 -38.46 -46.21
CA THR A 59 -23.32 -39.53 -46.56
C THR A 59 -22.86 -40.39 -45.39
N VAL A 60 -23.28 -40.09 -44.14
CA VAL A 60 -22.73 -40.75 -42.93
C VAL A 60 -23.78 -40.91 -41.82
N LEU A 61 -23.85 -42.11 -41.21
CA LEU A 61 -24.76 -42.50 -40.11
C LEU A 61 -24.80 -41.51 -38.92
N PRO A 62 -25.93 -41.43 -38.17
CA PRO A 62 -26.16 -40.44 -37.11
C PRO A 62 -25.23 -40.59 -35.90
N CYS A 63 -24.65 -39.47 -35.42
CA CYS A 63 -23.79 -39.40 -34.22
C CYS A 63 -24.63 -38.85 -33.03
N PRO A 64 -25.08 -39.69 -32.08
CA PRO A 64 -26.03 -39.30 -31.04
C PRO A 64 -25.47 -38.34 -29.97
N HIS A 65 -24.16 -38.10 -29.94
CA HIS A 65 -23.49 -37.27 -28.93
C HIS A 65 -23.13 -35.85 -29.42
N HIS A 66 -23.68 -35.40 -30.54
CA HIS A 66 -23.39 -34.07 -31.10
C HIS A 66 -24.33 -33.00 -30.55
N ALA A 67 -23.77 -31.99 -29.85
CA ALA A 67 -24.47 -30.76 -29.50
C ALA A 67 -23.99 -29.62 -30.42
N PRO A 68 -24.86 -29.00 -31.25
CA PRO A 68 -24.44 -27.89 -32.10
C PRO A 68 -24.11 -26.67 -31.23
N VAL A 69 -22.84 -26.22 -31.24
CA VAL A 69 -22.47 -24.92 -30.69
C VAL A 69 -22.97 -23.86 -31.67
N ARG A 70 -24.08 -23.19 -31.34
CA ARG A 70 -24.53 -22.00 -32.08
C ARG A 70 -23.37 -21.01 -32.11
N SER A 71 -22.90 -20.67 -33.31
CA SER A 71 -21.98 -19.55 -33.48
C SER A 71 -22.71 -18.29 -33.03
N VAL A 72 -22.30 -17.73 -31.88
CA VAL A 72 -22.74 -16.41 -31.48
C VAL A 72 -22.17 -15.45 -32.51
N ARG A 73 -23.03 -15.02 -33.45
CA ARG A 73 -22.74 -13.93 -34.38
C ARG A 73 -22.29 -12.76 -33.49
N ARG A 74 -20.99 -12.43 -33.48
CA ARG A 74 -20.51 -11.18 -32.90
C ARG A 74 -21.05 -10.06 -33.78
N THR A 75 -22.29 -9.68 -33.55
CA THR A 75 -22.79 -8.36 -33.93
C THR A 75 -21.99 -7.37 -33.10
N GLY A 76 -20.88 -6.90 -33.66
CA GLY A 76 -20.22 -5.70 -33.16
C GLY A 76 -21.24 -4.58 -33.33
N ALA A 77 -21.96 -4.26 -32.25
CA ALA A 77 -22.84 -3.11 -32.21
C ALA A 77 -21.94 -1.87 -32.31
N TRP A 78 -21.76 -1.37 -33.53
CA TRP A 78 -21.21 -0.05 -33.77
C TRP A 78 -22.23 0.95 -33.23
N LEU A 79 -22.01 1.37 -31.98
CA LEU A 79 -22.77 2.44 -31.37
C LEU A 79 -22.66 3.69 -32.25
N PRO A 80 -23.77 4.37 -32.58
CA PRO A 80 -23.74 5.56 -33.42
C PRO A 80 -22.83 6.62 -32.80
N PRO A 81 -22.08 7.39 -33.61
CA PRO A 81 -21.01 8.28 -33.15
C PRO A 81 -21.50 9.28 -32.08
N GLN A 82 -22.75 9.70 -32.17
CA GLN A 82 -23.37 10.60 -31.20
C GLN A 82 -23.48 10.00 -29.78
N THR A 83 -23.78 8.71 -29.66
CA THR A 83 -23.84 8.01 -28.36
C THR A 83 -22.45 7.78 -27.78
N GLN A 84 -21.43 7.63 -28.62
CA GLN A 84 -20.04 7.50 -28.17
C GLN A 84 -19.55 8.79 -27.51
N TRP A 85 -19.88 9.96 -28.07
CA TRP A 85 -19.55 11.26 -27.49
C TRP A 85 -20.31 11.53 -26.19
N GLN A 86 -21.59 11.14 -26.09
CA GLN A 86 -22.36 11.27 -24.86
C GLN A 86 -21.79 10.42 -23.72
N LEU A 87 -21.38 9.18 -24.01
CA LEU A 87 -20.74 8.30 -23.03
C LEU A 87 -19.38 8.84 -22.59
N ALA A 88 -18.57 9.35 -23.53
CA ALA A 88 -17.28 9.95 -23.20
C ALA A 88 -17.43 11.20 -22.32
N ALA A 89 -18.40 12.07 -22.62
CA ALA A 89 -18.68 13.27 -21.81
C ALA A 89 -19.18 12.92 -20.40
N SER A 90 -20.10 11.95 -20.30
CA SER A 90 -20.58 11.39 -19.03
C SER A 90 -19.44 10.82 -18.18
N LEU A 91 -18.55 10.04 -18.81
CA LEU A 91 -17.41 9.44 -18.13
C LEU A 91 -16.43 10.53 -17.64
N MET A 92 -16.14 11.53 -18.46
CA MET A 92 -15.28 12.64 -18.07
C MET A 92 -15.85 13.45 -16.90
N LEU A 93 -17.16 13.69 -16.90
CA LEU A 93 -17.83 14.48 -15.86
C LEU A 93 -17.95 13.70 -14.53
N THR A 94 -18.20 12.39 -14.61
CA THR A 94 -18.16 11.53 -13.41
C THR A 94 -16.75 11.41 -12.84
N LEU A 95 -15.73 11.25 -13.69
CA LEU A 95 -14.34 11.21 -13.26
C LEU A 95 -13.90 12.53 -12.62
N SER A 96 -14.31 13.67 -13.20
CA SER A 96 -13.98 14.99 -12.64
C SER A 96 -14.61 15.21 -11.27
N VAL A 97 -15.88 14.83 -11.09
CA VAL A 97 -16.56 14.90 -9.78
C VAL A 97 -15.88 13.99 -8.75
N ILE A 98 -15.49 12.78 -9.14
CA ILE A 98 -14.77 11.85 -8.24
C ILE A 98 -13.40 12.43 -7.85
N ILE A 99 -12.65 12.96 -8.81
CA ILE A 99 -11.36 13.61 -8.57
C ILE A 99 -11.53 14.78 -7.59
N VAL A 100 -12.47 15.69 -7.86
CA VAL A 100 -12.76 16.80 -6.96
C VAL A 100 -13.18 16.30 -5.58
N ALA A 101 -14.03 15.28 -5.48
CA ALA A 101 -14.46 14.69 -4.22
C ALA A 101 -13.33 13.99 -3.43
N ILE A 102 -12.28 13.51 -4.10
CA ILE A 102 -11.10 12.92 -3.45
C ILE A 102 -10.14 14.02 -3.00
N PHE A 103 -9.84 14.99 -3.86
CA PHE A 103 -8.90 16.08 -3.56
C PHE A 103 -9.46 17.13 -2.60
N SER A 104 -10.79 17.29 -2.54
CA SER A 104 -11.46 18.17 -1.57
C SER A 104 -11.61 17.55 -0.18
N ARG A 105 -11.22 16.28 0.03
CA ARG A 105 -11.25 15.69 1.37
C ARG A 105 -10.26 16.44 2.25
N PRO A 106 -10.70 17.03 3.38
CA PRO A 106 -9.79 17.65 4.32
C PRO A 106 -8.78 16.60 4.79
N THR A 107 -7.49 16.85 4.54
CA THR A 107 -6.42 16.00 5.04
C THR A 107 -6.51 16.00 6.56
N PRO A 108 -6.64 14.82 7.23
CA PRO A 108 -6.75 14.81 8.68
C PRO A 108 -5.49 15.46 9.26
N PRO A 109 -5.62 16.31 10.29
CA PRO A 109 -4.48 16.99 10.89
C PRO A 109 -3.49 15.92 11.36
N ARG A 110 -2.30 15.91 10.76
CA ARG A 110 -1.21 15.03 11.18
C ARG A 110 -0.85 15.42 12.61
N LEU A 111 -0.67 14.41 13.47
CA LEU A 111 -0.11 14.65 14.80
C LEU A 111 1.30 15.21 14.60
N LEU A 112 1.50 16.47 14.97
CA LEU A 112 2.80 17.12 14.87
C LEU A 112 3.40 17.24 16.26
N LEU A 113 4.67 16.86 16.35
CA LEU A 113 5.48 16.99 17.54
C LEU A 113 6.79 17.67 17.14
N THR A 114 7.01 18.87 17.64
CA THR A 114 8.33 19.48 17.64
C THR A 114 8.78 19.63 19.08
N ALA A 115 10.06 19.38 19.37
CA ALA A 115 10.57 19.58 20.71
C ALA A 115 12.00 20.11 20.68
N VAL A 116 12.30 20.89 21.71
CA VAL A 116 13.59 21.54 21.93
C VAL A 116 14.04 21.24 23.35
N ALA A 117 15.28 20.77 23.46
CA ALA A 117 15.96 20.56 24.73
C ALA A 117 17.37 21.16 24.65
N PRO A 118 17.92 21.65 25.77
CA PRO A 118 19.30 22.11 25.83
C PRO A 118 20.27 20.96 25.55
N ARG A 119 21.32 21.20 24.77
CA ARG A 119 22.34 20.17 24.48
C ARG A 119 23.19 19.83 25.71
N GLN A 120 23.30 20.76 26.65
CA GLN A 120 24.12 20.65 27.85
C GLN A 120 23.41 21.30 29.02
N VAL A 121 23.45 20.65 30.19
CA VAL A 121 22.87 21.13 31.44
C VAL A 121 23.81 20.87 32.60
N VAL A 122 23.69 21.63 33.68
CA VAL A 122 24.50 21.44 34.88
C VAL A 122 23.81 20.46 35.82
N LEU A 123 24.60 19.67 36.55
CA LEU A 123 24.12 18.81 37.63
C LEU A 123 23.46 19.66 38.72
N GLY A 124 22.26 19.25 39.16
CA GLY A 124 21.49 19.97 40.18
C GLY A 124 20.59 21.08 39.63
N ASP A 125 20.87 21.59 38.42
CA ASP A 125 20.07 22.65 37.80
C ASP A 125 18.74 22.12 37.25
N THR A 126 17.74 22.99 37.30
CA THR A 126 16.45 22.78 36.64
C THR A 126 16.48 23.33 35.22
N TRP A 127 15.95 22.58 34.28
CA TRP A 127 15.86 22.97 32.88
C TRP A 127 14.54 22.51 32.25
N GLU A 128 14.21 23.10 31.10
CA GLU A 128 12.93 22.88 30.43
C GLU A 128 13.12 22.19 29.07
N MET A 129 12.35 21.14 28.83
CA MET A 129 12.08 20.61 27.50
C MET A 129 10.76 21.19 27.01
N ARG A 130 10.80 21.91 25.89
CA ARG A 130 9.61 22.53 25.29
C ARG A 130 9.17 21.70 24.11
N LEU A 131 7.95 21.19 24.15
CA LEU A 131 7.31 20.47 23.07
C LEU A 131 6.14 21.30 22.55
N LEU A 132 5.94 21.31 21.24
CA LEU A 132 4.75 21.86 20.62
C LEU A 132 3.99 20.70 19.98
N VAL A 133 2.77 20.49 20.45
CA VAL A 133 1.94 19.36 20.06
C VAL A 133 0.70 19.86 19.33
N GLN A 134 0.44 19.34 18.14
CA GLN A 134 -0.79 19.63 17.41
C GLN A 134 -1.53 18.32 17.12
N SER A 135 -2.81 18.25 17.51
CA SER A 135 -3.66 17.08 17.36
C SER A 135 -5.09 17.47 17.02
N ASP A 136 -5.87 16.50 16.54
CA ASP A 136 -7.32 16.65 16.36
C ASP A 136 -8.03 16.77 17.72
N ARG A 137 -9.06 17.62 17.79
CA ARG A 137 -9.82 17.96 19.03
C ARG A 137 -10.47 16.75 19.69
N ARG A 138 -10.70 15.68 18.91
CA ARG A 138 -11.55 14.55 19.32
C ARG A 138 -10.82 13.45 20.09
N SER A 139 -9.49 13.48 20.13
CA SER A 139 -8.70 12.37 20.67
C SER A 139 -7.84 12.80 21.84
N PRO A 140 -7.89 12.10 23.00
CA PRO A 140 -7.04 12.41 24.13
C PRO A 140 -5.56 12.27 23.74
N LEU A 141 -4.76 13.22 24.19
CA LEU A 141 -3.32 13.24 23.94
C LEU A 141 -2.58 12.53 25.07
N ARG A 142 -1.71 11.59 24.71
CA ARG A 142 -0.85 10.87 25.65
C ARG A 142 0.60 11.22 25.35
N LEU A 143 1.27 11.87 26.28
CA LEU A 143 2.71 12.08 26.24
C LEU A 143 3.39 10.93 26.97
N ARG A 144 4.30 10.24 26.29
CA ARG A 144 5.16 9.22 26.88
C ARG A 144 6.59 9.72 27.01
N LEU A 145 7.11 9.64 28.23
CA LEU A 145 8.51 9.89 28.55
C LEU A 145 9.17 8.59 28.95
N ASP A 146 10.36 8.33 28.42
CA ASP A 146 11.12 7.12 28.70
C ASP A 146 11.42 7.03 30.20
N ARG A 147 11.15 5.89 30.84
CA ARG A 147 11.44 5.66 32.25
C ARG A 147 12.93 5.75 32.53
N ARG A 148 13.78 5.40 31.57
CA ARG A 148 15.24 5.44 31.72
C ARG A 148 15.76 6.87 31.94
N LEU A 149 15.09 7.86 31.35
CA LEU A 149 15.39 9.27 31.59
C LEU A 149 15.21 9.63 33.06
N LEU A 150 14.20 9.06 33.74
CA LEU A 150 13.91 9.43 35.12
C LEU A 150 14.91 8.87 36.14
N HIS A 151 15.88 8.05 35.72
CA HIS A 151 17.01 7.67 36.57
C HIS A 151 18.04 8.80 36.69
N ALA A 152 18.24 9.58 35.62
CA ALA A 152 19.22 10.67 35.56
C ALA A 152 18.63 12.07 35.70
N PHE A 153 17.29 12.17 35.58
CA PHE A 153 16.55 13.43 35.67
C PHE A 153 15.34 13.26 36.58
N GLN A 154 15.21 14.12 37.58
CA GLN A 154 14.00 14.20 38.39
C GLN A 154 12.97 15.07 37.65
N LEU A 155 11.76 14.55 37.44
CA LEU A 155 10.65 15.33 36.89
C LEU A 155 10.17 16.33 37.95
N VAL A 156 10.34 17.62 37.70
CA VAL A 156 9.96 18.72 38.61
C VAL A 156 8.54 19.19 38.33
N GLY A 157 8.14 19.22 37.05
CA GLY A 157 6.81 19.70 36.68
C GLY A 157 6.50 19.48 35.22
N LEU A 158 5.21 19.55 34.90
CA LEU A 158 4.68 19.41 33.56
C LEU A 158 3.54 20.40 33.35
N THR A 159 3.64 21.23 32.31
CA THR A 159 2.63 22.20 31.93
C THR A 159 2.14 21.88 30.52
N PRO A 160 0.83 21.77 30.25
CA PRO A 160 -0.27 21.85 31.21
C PRO A 160 -0.25 20.66 32.19
N LEU A 161 -0.93 20.81 33.33
CA LEU A 161 -1.03 19.72 34.30
C LEU A 161 -1.70 18.50 33.65
N PRO A 162 -1.13 17.30 33.77
CA PRO A 162 -1.73 16.10 33.22
C PRO A 162 -3.00 15.72 34.01
N LEU A 163 -4.01 15.23 33.29
CA LEU A 163 -5.25 14.71 33.86
C LEU A 163 -5.03 13.39 34.59
N GLN A 164 -4.08 12.59 34.10
CA GLN A 164 -3.73 11.30 34.66
C GLN A 164 -2.26 10.99 34.38
N VAL A 165 -1.64 10.26 35.31
CA VAL A 165 -0.28 9.74 35.15
C VAL A 165 -0.31 8.24 35.35
N ASN A 166 0.07 7.48 34.32
CA ASN A 166 0.11 6.03 34.34
C ASN A 166 1.55 5.56 34.10
N ARG A 167 1.93 4.46 34.74
CA ARG A 167 3.18 3.74 34.43
C ARG A 167 2.83 2.59 33.50
N TYR A 168 3.44 2.56 32.31
CA TYR A 168 3.19 1.52 31.32
C TYR A 168 4.51 0.99 30.75
N GLY A 169 4.95 -0.16 31.26
CA GLY A 169 6.24 -0.75 30.91
C GLY A 169 7.41 0.19 31.18
N ASP A 170 8.16 0.52 30.12
CA ASP A 170 9.31 1.43 30.15
C ASP A 170 8.92 2.92 30.00
N TRP A 171 7.65 3.27 30.20
CA TRP A 171 7.16 4.63 29.96
C TRP A 171 6.40 5.18 31.16
N TYR A 172 6.58 6.48 31.37
CA TYR A 172 5.60 7.31 32.07
C TYR A 172 4.67 7.93 31.04
N GLU A 173 3.38 7.61 31.15
CA GLU A 173 2.33 8.10 30.28
C GLU A 173 1.53 9.19 30.99
N PHE A 174 1.51 10.38 30.40
CA PHE A 174 0.81 11.57 30.87
C PHE A 174 -0.36 11.85 29.94
N LEU A 175 -1.58 11.80 30.48
CA LEU A 175 -2.78 12.17 29.75
C LEU A 175 -2.92 13.70 29.79
N LEU A 176 -2.82 14.35 28.62
CA LEU A 176 -2.86 15.80 28.50
C LEU A 176 -4.26 16.29 28.12
N PRO A 177 -4.69 17.48 28.60
CA PRO A 177 -5.94 18.08 28.19
C PRO A 177 -5.90 18.47 26.70
N THR A 178 -6.91 18.07 25.94
CA THR A 178 -7.00 18.31 24.50
C THR A 178 -7.29 19.78 24.19
N ARG A 179 -6.56 20.35 23.23
CA ARG A 179 -6.80 21.69 22.69
C ARG A 179 -6.84 21.67 21.16
N SER A 180 -7.52 22.66 20.60
CA SER A 180 -7.69 22.81 19.15
C SER A 180 -6.52 23.44 18.43
N GLU A 181 -5.72 24.20 19.17
CA GLU A 181 -4.55 24.92 18.68
C GLU A 181 -3.28 24.17 19.07
N PRO A 182 -2.15 24.40 18.37
CA PRO A 182 -0.86 23.88 18.79
C PRO A 182 -0.59 24.20 20.26
N GLN A 183 -0.51 23.15 21.07
CA GLN A 183 -0.42 23.25 22.51
C GLN A 183 1.04 23.16 22.94
N PRO A 184 1.59 24.20 23.60
CA PRO A 184 2.91 24.10 24.20
C PRO A 184 2.81 23.18 25.42
N VAL A 185 3.68 22.18 25.45
CA VAL A 185 3.91 21.30 26.59
C VAL A 185 5.32 21.54 27.09
N VAL A 186 5.45 21.93 28.35
CA VAL A 186 6.74 22.19 29.00
C VAL A 186 6.97 21.13 30.05
N VAL A 187 8.04 20.38 29.90
CA VAL A 187 8.47 19.38 30.88
C VAL A 187 9.71 19.92 31.59
N ARG A 188 9.62 20.07 32.90
CA ARG A 188 10.70 20.59 33.74
C ARG A 188 11.43 19.44 34.40
N PHE A 189 12.73 19.39 34.22
CA PHE A 189 13.60 18.37 34.79
C PHE A 189 14.62 19.02 35.70
N LYS A 190 15.06 18.29 36.74
CA LYS A 190 16.24 18.58 37.53
C LYS A 190 17.27 17.49 37.27
N SER A 191 18.48 17.87 36.88
CA SER A 191 19.54 16.91 36.57
C SER A 191 20.09 16.31 37.86
N VAL A 192 20.11 14.97 37.98
CA VAL A 192 20.57 14.28 39.20
C VAL A 192 21.83 13.44 39.00
N GLN A 193 22.17 13.09 37.75
CA GLN A 193 23.34 12.25 37.45
C GLN A 193 24.15 12.82 36.26
N LEU A 194 25.48 12.79 36.37
CA LEU A 194 26.39 13.18 35.29
C LEU A 194 26.37 12.15 34.15
N GLY A 195 26.58 12.59 32.90
CA GLY A 195 26.67 11.69 31.76
C GLY A 195 26.04 12.23 30.48
N ASP A 196 26.06 11.39 29.44
CA ASP A 196 25.42 11.66 28.16
C ASP A 196 24.14 10.82 28.04
N TYR A 197 23.00 11.50 27.95
CA TYR A 197 21.69 10.85 27.97
C TYR A 197 20.96 11.04 26.65
N PHE A 198 20.42 9.95 26.13
CA PHE A 198 19.49 9.98 25.01
C PHE A 198 18.09 10.28 25.54
N MET A 199 17.46 11.28 24.95
CA MET A 199 16.10 11.65 25.25
C MET A 199 15.16 11.12 24.18
N ARG A 200 14.02 10.62 24.62
CA ARG A 200 12.93 10.19 23.75
C ARG A 200 11.60 10.63 24.33
N ALA A 201 10.84 11.38 23.54
CA ALA A 201 9.48 11.79 23.86
C ALA A 201 8.57 11.32 22.74
N VAL A 202 7.49 10.64 23.09
CA VAL A 202 6.51 10.15 22.13
C VAL A 202 5.16 10.73 22.48
N VAL A 203 4.48 11.32 21.50
CA VAL A 203 3.09 11.73 21.65
C VAL A 203 2.22 10.79 20.84
N LEU A 204 1.13 10.37 21.45
CA LEU A 204 0.18 9.43 20.89
C LEU A 204 -1.22 10.01 20.96
N ASN A 205 -2.00 9.74 19.92
CA ASN A 205 -3.45 9.77 20.00
C ASN A 205 -4.00 8.37 19.64
N THR A 206 -5.32 8.22 19.48
CA THR A 206 -5.94 6.92 19.20
C THR A 206 -5.57 6.31 17.84
N ARG A 207 -5.00 7.08 16.90
CA ARG A 207 -4.76 6.66 15.51
C ARG A 207 -3.32 6.86 15.03
N THR A 208 -2.59 7.80 15.62
CA THR A 208 -1.28 8.24 15.15
C THR A 208 -0.31 8.45 16.31
N GLN A 209 0.97 8.38 15.97
CA GLN A 209 2.09 8.63 16.88
C GLN A 209 3.10 9.57 16.24
N ALA A 210 3.71 10.41 17.07
CA ALA A 210 4.80 11.29 16.68
C ALA A 210 5.91 11.18 17.73
N GLU A 211 7.15 11.15 17.27
CA GLU A 211 8.30 10.87 18.12
C GLU A 211 9.38 11.94 17.93
N TRP A 212 9.96 12.37 19.05
CA TRP A 212 11.13 13.21 19.10
C TRP A 212 12.28 12.51 19.82
N ARG A 213 13.50 12.69 19.31
CA ARG A 213 14.75 12.20 19.90
C ARG A 213 15.75 13.32 20.04
N GLY A 214 16.48 13.32 21.15
CA GLY A 214 17.55 14.28 21.42
C GLY A 214 18.66 13.68 22.26
N ARG A 215 19.72 14.44 22.50
CA ARG A 215 20.79 14.09 23.43
C ARG A 215 21.09 15.27 24.33
N VAL A 216 21.23 15.00 25.63
CA VAL A 216 21.56 15.99 26.65
C VAL A 216 22.76 15.51 27.44
N ARG A 217 23.78 16.37 27.54
CA ARG A 217 24.96 16.15 28.35
C ARG A 217 24.82 16.84 29.70
N VAL A 218 24.93 16.09 30.79
CA VAL A 218 24.93 16.64 32.15
C VAL A 218 26.38 16.80 32.62
N VAL A 219 26.78 18.03 32.93
CA VAL A 219 28.13 18.40 33.38
C VAL A 219 28.13 18.96 34.79
N LYS A 220 29.28 18.93 35.47
CA LYS A 220 29.43 19.54 36.81
C LYS A 220 29.35 21.06 36.78
N THR A 221 29.91 21.67 35.74
CA THR A 221 29.96 23.13 35.55
C THR A 221 29.83 23.43 34.06
N VAL A 222 29.22 24.58 33.72
CA VAL A 222 29.16 25.03 32.32
C VAL A 222 30.58 25.38 31.89
N PRO A 223 31.12 24.75 30.82
CA PRO A 223 32.43 25.15 30.31
C PRO A 223 32.36 26.61 29.85
N PRO A 224 33.41 27.40 30.07
CA PRO A 224 33.45 28.79 29.61
C PRO A 224 33.17 28.83 28.11
N ARG A 225 32.27 29.72 27.71
CA ARG A 225 31.89 29.90 26.30
C ARG A 225 33.15 30.26 25.52
N GLN A 226 33.60 29.36 24.64
CA GLN A 226 34.76 29.65 23.80
C GLN A 226 34.45 30.93 23.00
N PRO A 227 35.36 31.92 23.00
CA PRO A 227 35.18 33.10 22.18
C PRO A 227 35.02 32.67 20.71
N PRO A 228 34.18 33.38 19.93
CA PRO A 228 34.06 33.08 18.51
C PRO A 228 35.46 33.05 17.90
N LYS A 229 35.81 31.94 17.23
CA LYS A 229 37.06 31.88 16.46
C LYS A 229 37.06 33.11 15.54
N PRO A 230 38.10 33.96 15.57
CA PRO A 230 38.16 35.07 14.64
C PRO A 230 38.05 34.47 13.23
N LEU A 231 36.96 34.79 12.54
CA LEU A 231 36.85 34.53 11.12
C LEU A 231 38.03 35.26 10.51
N GLY A 232 39.02 34.50 10.04
CA GLY A 232 40.15 35.06 9.33
C GLY A 232 39.60 35.93 8.22
N VAL A 233 39.70 37.25 8.40
CA VAL A 233 39.42 38.21 7.35
C VAL A 233 40.45 37.90 6.27
N LEU A 234 40.02 37.16 5.26
CA LEU A 234 40.71 37.04 3.99
C LEU A 234 40.73 38.44 3.38
N ALA A 235 41.71 39.23 3.80
CA ALA A 235 42.09 40.45 3.11
C ALA A 235 42.55 40.00 1.72
N MET A 236 41.66 40.11 0.73
CA MET A 236 42.04 40.02 -0.67
C MET A 236 43.03 41.16 -0.92
N ALA A 237 44.31 40.82 -0.97
CA ALA A 237 45.32 41.67 -1.58
C ALA A 237 45.04 41.70 -3.09
N LEU A 238 44.25 42.69 -3.52
CA LEU A 238 44.22 43.12 -4.92
C LEU A 238 45.62 43.62 -5.27
N ARG A 239 46.36 42.81 -6.03
CA ARG A 239 47.67 43.17 -6.57
C ARG A 239 47.60 43.11 -8.10
N ARG A 240 47.57 44.32 -8.67
CA ARG A 240 47.80 44.74 -10.07
C ARG A 240 46.70 44.44 -11.08
#